data_AF-A0A0G1U218-F1
#
_entry.id   AF-A0A0G1U218-F1
#
_cell.length_a   1.000
_cell.length_b   1.000
_cell.length_c   1.000
_cell.angle_alpha   90.00
_cell.angle_beta   90.00
_cell.angle_gamma   90.00
#
_symmetry.space_group_name_H-M   'P 1'
#
loop_
_entity.id
_entity.type
_entity.pdbx_description
1 polymer ?
#
loop_
_entity_poly.entity_id
_entity_poly.type
_entity_poly.pdbx_seq_one_letter_code
_entity_poly.pdbx_strand_id
1 'polypeptide(L)'
;MTPEEQKELGIEPHLRELARACYRLLDLISFFTTGEDETRAWTIPSGSTAKRAGRAIHSDFEEKFIRAEVIFWEDLLKAGSHARARTLGLLRTEGKDYIVKNGDVIEFRI
;
A
#
# COMPACT_ATOMS: atom_id res chain seq x y z
N MET A 1 7.52 28.56 6.76
CA MET A 1 8.50 28.49 7.85
C MET A 1 9.50 27.39 7.56
N THR A 2 10.79 27.68 7.69
CA THR A 2 11.87 26.71 7.55
C THR A 2 11.92 25.79 8.79
N PRO A 3 12.60 24.63 8.70
CA PRO A 3 12.84 23.78 9.87
C PRO A 3 13.60 24.49 11.00
N GLU A 4 14.44 25.47 10.66
CA GLU A 4 15.21 26.28 11.61
C GLU A 4 14.30 27.24 12.38
N GLU A 5 13.38 27.92 11.69
CA GLU A 5 12.37 28.79 12.32
C GLU A 5 11.42 28.01 13.25
N GLN A 6 11.07 26.77 12.90
CA GLN A 6 10.25 25.90 13.77
C GLN A 6 10.97 25.54 15.07
N LYS A 7 12.27 25.27 14.98
CA LYS A 7 13.10 24.90 16.13
C LYS A 7 13.31 26.08 17.09
N GLU A 8 13.55 27.29 16.57
CA GLU A 8 13.69 28.50 17.40
C GLU A 8 12.40 28.86 18.14
N LEU A 9 11.24 28.58 17.54
CA LEU A 9 9.93 28.81 18.15
C LEU A 9 9.45 27.66 19.05
N GLY A 10 10.23 26.60 19.23
CA GLY A 10 9.84 25.43 20.03
C GLY A 10 8.65 24.65 19.44
N ILE A 11 8.38 24.80 18.15
CA ILE A 11 7.29 24.13 17.45
C ILE A 11 7.80 22.76 17.01
N GLU A 12 7.39 21.72 17.73
CA GLU A 12 7.64 20.35 17.30
C GLU A 12 6.62 19.92 16.23
N PRO A 13 7.07 19.39 15.07
CA PRO A 13 6.20 19.04 13.96
C PRO A 13 5.44 17.72 14.22
N HIS A 14 4.33 17.81 14.95
CA HIS A 14 3.45 16.67 15.28
C HIS A 14 2.44 16.30 14.19
N LEU A 15 2.45 16.99 13.04
CA LEU A 15 1.47 16.76 11.96
C LEU A 15 1.46 15.30 11.47
N ARG A 16 2.63 14.65 11.43
CA ARG A 16 2.73 13.23 11.04
C ARG A 16 2.07 12.30 12.04
N GLU A 17 2.19 12.60 13.33
CA GLU A 17 1.57 11.83 14.40
C GLU A 17 0.06 11.98 14.38
N LEU A 18 -0.42 13.21 14.18
CA LEU A 18 -1.84 13.49 13.97
C LEU A 18 -2.39 12.73 12.75
N ALA A 19 -1.71 12.81 11.60
CA ALA A 19 -2.13 12.09 10.40
C ALA A 19 -2.20 10.58 10.63
N ARG A 20 -1.19 9.99 11.29
CA ARG A 20 -1.19 8.56 11.66
C ARG A 20 -2.30 8.22 12.65
N ALA A 21 -2.58 9.10 13.61
CA ALA A 21 -3.68 8.92 14.57
C ALA A 21 -5.04 8.93 13.86
N CYS A 22 -5.26 9.86 12.93
CA CYS A 22 -6.46 9.90 12.09
C CYS A 22 -6.60 8.64 11.23
N TYR A 23 -5.50 8.15 10.64
CA TYR A 23 -5.50 6.89 9.87
C TYR A 23 -5.96 5.70 10.70
N ARG A 24 -5.43 5.57 11.93
CA ARG A 24 -5.85 4.51 12.86
C ARG A 24 -7.30 4.70 13.30
N LEU A 25 -7.71 5.94 13.58
CA LEU A 25 -9.08 6.25 14.01
C LEU A 25 -10.11 5.89 12.94
N LEU A 26 -9.78 6.11 11.66
CA LEU A 26 -10.64 5.78 10.51
C LEU A 26 -10.49 4.32 10.06
N ASP A 27 -9.71 3.50 10.76
CA ASP A 27 -9.40 2.11 10.42
C ASP A 27 -8.91 1.95 8.97
N LEU A 28 -8.00 2.83 8.56
CA LEU A 28 -7.42 2.85 7.22
C LEU A 28 -6.07 2.14 7.19
N ILE A 29 -5.83 1.40 6.12
CA ILE A 29 -4.54 0.79 5.80
C ILE A 29 -4.04 1.30 4.46
N SER A 30 -2.76 1.05 4.19
CA SER A 30 -2.15 1.34 2.89
C SER A 30 -1.64 0.06 2.25
N PHE A 31 -1.93 -0.11 0.96
CA PHE A 31 -1.20 -1.03 0.09
C PHE A 31 -0.42 -0.23 -0.95
N PHE A 32 0.48 -0.87 -1.68
CA PHE A 32 1.34 -0.24 -2.65
C PHE A 32 1.19 -0.84 -4.04
N THR A 33 1.34 0.02 -5.05
CA THR A 33 1.73 -0.39 -6.40
C THR A 33 3.14 0.13 -6.65
N THR A 34 3.99 -0.67 -7.28
CA THR A 34 5.36 -0.27 -7.60
C THR A 34 5.77 -0.85 -8.95
N GLY A 35 6.52 -0.07 -9.72
CA GLY A 35 7.04 -0.41 -11.03
C GLY A 35 8.17 0.55 -11.39
N GLU A 36 8.63 0.51 -12.64
CA GLU A 36 9.73 1.38 -13.11
C GLU A 36 9.34 2.87 -13.09
N ASP A 37 8.09 3.18 -13.46
CA ASP A 37 7.62 4.57 -13.59
C ASP A 37 7.13 5.19 -12.28
N GLU A 38 6.41 4.41 -11.45
CA GLU A 38 5.75 4.94 -10.25
C GLU A 38 5.80 3.93 -9.10
N THR A 39 5.98 4.46 -7.89
CA THR A 39 5.63 3.77 -6.65
C THR A 39 4.65 4.61 -5.86
N ARG A 40 3.50 4.02 -5.50
CA ARG A 40 2.39 4.76 -4.89
C ARG A 40 1.73 3.97 -3.77
N ALA A 41 1.38 4.68 -2.70
CA ALA A 41 0.55 4.19 -1.61
C ALA A 41 -0.93 4.48 -1.89
N TRP A 42 -1.78 3.49 -1.68
CA TRP A 42 -3.22 3.56 -1.86
C TRP A 42 -3.93 3.31 -0.54
N THR A 43 -4.85 4.20 -0.18
CA THR A 43 -5.60 4.14 1.07
C THR A 43 -6.88 3.35 0.89
N ILE A 44 -7.11 2.35 1.74
CA ILE A 44 -8.35 1.57 1.77
C ILE A 44 -8.79 1.34 3.21
N PRO A 45 -10.09 1.12 3.48
CA PRO A 45 -10.54 0.60 4.77
C PRO A 45 -9.91 -0.76 5.06
N SER A 46 -9.52 -0.99 6.30
CA SER A 46 -9.12 -2.31 6.79
C SER A 46 -10.22 -3.34 6.49
N GLY A 47 -9.81 -4.59 6.20
CA GLY A 47 -10.75 -5.65 5.82
C GLY A 47 -11.25 -5.59 4.37
N SER A 48 -10.82 -4.62 3.57
CA SER A 48 -11.14 -4.58 2.14
C SER A 48 -10.58 -5.81 1.41
N THR A 49 -11.39 -6.38 0.52
CA THR A 49 -10.94 -7.48 -0.35
C THR A 49 -10.03 -6.95 -1.47
N ALA A 50 -9.23 -7.82 -2.10
CA ALA A 50 -8.40 -7.46 -3.25
C ALA A 50 -9.23 -6.81 -4.36
N LYS A 51 -10.37 -7.42 -4.71
CA LYS A 51 -11.30 -6.88 -5.70
C LYS A 51 -11.75 -5.46 -5.36
N ARG A 52 -12.11 -5.21 -4.10
CA ARG A 52 -12.55 -3.89 -3.63
C ARG A 52 -11.40 -2.88 -3.57
N ALA A 53 -10.21 -3.31 -3.17
CA ALA A 53 -9.02 -2.47 -3.07
C ALA A 53 -8.60 -1.88 -4.42
N GLY A 54 -8.79 -2.64 -5.52
CA GLY A 54 -8.53 -2.15 -6.88
C GLY A 54 -9.30 -0.88 -7.24
N ARG A 55 -10.48 -0.65 -6.65
CA ARG A 55 -11.28 0.58 -6.86
C ARG A 55 -10.54 1.85 -6.45
N ALA A 56 -9.59 1.76 -5.52
CA ALA A 56 -8.77 2.90 -5.12
C ALA A 56 -7.91 3.42 -6.28
N ILE A 57 -7.52 2.54 -7.22
CA ILE A 57 -6.74 2.87 -8.42
C ILE A 57 -7.65 3.39 -9.53
N HIS A 58 -8.67 2.60 -9.87
CA HIS A 58 -9.65 2.94 -10.90
C HIS A 58 -10.94 2.15 -10.68
N SER A 59 -12.11 2.73 -10.99
CA SER A 59 -13.41 2.07 -10.78
C SER A 59 -13.52 0.70 -11.47
N ASP A 60 -13.05 0.61 -12.71
CA ASP A 60 -13.08 -0.62 -13.53
C ASP A 60 -12.36 -1.82 -12.90
N PHE A 61 -11.37 -1.61 -12.02
CA PHE A 61 -10.60 -2.71 -11.44
C PHE A 61 -11.49 -3.63 -10.61
N GLU A 62 -12.49 -3.07 -9.93
CA GLU A 62 -13.43 -3.88 -9.17
C GLU A 62 -14.27 -4.76 -10.11
N GLU A 63 -14.73 -4.24 -11.25
CA GLU A 63 -15.59 -5.01 -12.16
C GLU A 63 -14.81 -6.05 -12.96
N LYS A 64 -13.63 -5.70 -13.44
CA LYS A 64 -12.79 -6.52 -14.33
C LYS A 64 -11.81 -7.43 -13.59
N PHE A 65 -11.78 -7.40 -12.26
CA PHE A 65 -10.84 -8.17 -11.45
C PHE A 65 -10.77 -9.65 -11.85
N ILE A 66 -9.56 -10.12 -12.18
CA ILE A 66 -9.27 -11.54 -12.43
C ILE A 66 -8.56 -12.13 -11.20
N ARG A 67 -7.43 -11.51 -10.80
CA ARG A 67 -6.57 -11.93 -9.68
C ARG A 67 -5.62 -10.81 -9.27
N ALA A 68 -4.98 -10.98 -8.12
CA ALA A 68 -3.93 -10.08 -7.64
C ALA A 68 -2.64 -10.85 -7.36
N GLU A 69 -1.49 -10.33 -7.78
CA GLU A 69 -0.20 -10.80 -7.28
C GLU A 69 0.19 -9.97 -6.08
N VAL A 70 0.44 -10.62 -4.94
CA VAL A 70 0.62 -9.96 -3.65
C VAL A 70 1.93 -10.39 -3.01
N ILE A 71 2.69 -9.43 -2.50
CA ILE A 71 3.89 -9.63 -1.69
C ILE A 71 3.96 -8.58 -0.59
N PHE A 72 4.41 -8.94 0.62
CA PHE A 72 4.63 -7.96 1.67
C PHE A 72 5.86 -7.09 1.33
N TRP A 73 5.76 -5.77 1.54
CA TRP A 73 6.80 -4.83 1.11
C TRP A 73 8.21 -5.16 1.61
N GLU A 74 8.35 -5.63 2.85
CA GLU A 74 9.67 -6.03 3.39
C GLU A 74 10.28 -7.19 2.62
N ASP A 75 9.47 -8.16 2.20
CA ASP A 75 9.93 -9.33 1.47
C ASP A 75 10.31 -8.95 0.04
N LEU A 76 9.60 -7.99 -0.57
CA LEU A 76 9.99 -7.43 -1.85
C LEU A 76 11.33 -6.68 -1.76
N LEU A 77 11.54 -5.87 -0.72
CA LEU A 77 12.82 -5.19 -0.50
C LEU A 77 13.98 -6.18 -0.26
N LYS A 78 13.75 -7.22 0.56
CA LYS A 78 14.75 -8.27 0.81
C LYS A 78 15.07 -9.07 -0.46
N ALA A 79 14.07 -9.33 -1.30
CA ALA A 79 14.27 -10.00 -2.58
C ALA A 79 14.99 -9.10 -3.60
N GLY A 80 14.83 -7.77 -3.49
CA GLY A 80 15.49 -6.77 -4.34
C GLY A 80 14.87 -6.59 -5.73
N SER A 81 13.95 -7.45 -6.15
CA SER A 81 13.14 -7.28 -7.38
C SER A 81 11.93 -8.22 -7.39
N HIS A 82 10.90 -7.88 -8.18
CA HIS A 82 9.76 -8.75 -8.44
C HIS A 82 10.18 -10.09 -9.07
N ALA A 83 11.13 -10.07 -10.00
CA ALA A 83 11.63 -11.27 -10.66
C ALA A 83 12.28 -12.23 -9.64
N ARG A 84 13.12 -11.70 -8.75
CA ARG A 84 13.76 -12.51 -7.70
C ARG A 84 12.74 -12.99 -6.66
N ALA A 85 11.80 -12.14 -6.25
CA ALA A 85 10.72 -12.53 -5.35
C ALA A 85 9.88 -13.69 -5.89
N ARG A 86 9.60 -13.68 -7.21
CA ARG A 86 8.89 -14.77 -7.89
C ARG A 86 9.70 -16.07 -7.86
N THR A 87 11.00 -16.02 -8.17
CA THR A 87 11.88 -17.21 -8.12
C THR A 87 12.00 -17.78 -6.70
N LEU A 88 11.95 -16.93 -5.67
CA LEU A 88 11.98 -17.33 -4.27
C LEU A 88 10.62 -17.84 -3.75
N GLY A 89 9.55 -17.80 -4.55
CA GLY A 89 8.21 -18.23 -4.15
C GLY A 89 7.52 -17.29 -3.15
N LEU A 90 7.97 -16.04 -3.05
CA LEU A 90 7.41 -15.02 -2.13
C LEU A 90 6.19 -14.32 -2.71
N LEU A 91 6.05 -14.31 -4.03
CA LEU A 91 4.91 -13.71 -4.72
C LEU A 91 3.71 -14.67 -4.68
N ARG A 92 2.61 -14.24 -4.05
CA ARG A 92 1.38 -15.03 -3.97
C ARG A 92 0.40 -14.59 -5.03
N THR A 93 -0.35 -15.53 -5.61
CA THR A 93 -1.51 -15.21 -6.46
C THR A 93 -2.77 -15.37 -5.63
N GLU A 94 -3.47 -14.26 -5.45
CA GLU A 94 -4.62 -14.14 -4.58
C GLU A 94 -5.90 -13.86 -5.39
N GLY A 95 -7.01 -14.41 -4.90
CA GLY A 95 -8.33 -14.27 -5.51
C GLY A 95 -9.09 -13.02 -5.05
N LYS A 96 -10.31 -12.85 -5.57
CA LYS A 96 -11.19 -11.71 -5.28
C LYS A 96 -11.52 -11.53 -3.79
N ASP A 97 -11.48 -12.61 -3.01
CA ASP A 97 -11.87 -12.65 -1.59
C ASP A 97 -10.67 -12.48 -0.64
N TYR A 98 -9.45 -12.35 -1.16
CA TYR A 98 -8.27 -12.09 -0.33
C TYR A 98 -8.41 -10.76 0.40
N ILE A 99 -8.15 -10.76 1.71
CA ILE A 99 -8.21 -9.55 2.53
C ILE A 99 -6.84 -8.87 2.50
N VAL A 100 -6.79 -7.69 1.89
CA VAL A 100 -5.57 -6.90 1.76
C VAL A 100 -5.02 -6.54 3.14
N LYS A 101 -3.70 -6.66 3.30
CA LYS A 101 -2.99 -6.33 4.53
C LYS A 101 -2.24 -5.02 4.37
N ASN A 102 -2.06 -4.33 5.50
CA ASN A 102 -1.28 -3.10 5.52
C ASN A 102 0.16 -3.39 5.09
N GLY A 103 0.63 -2.70 4.07
CA GLY A 103 1.95 -2.88 3.49
C GLY A 103 2.04 -3.96 2.39
N ASP A 104 0.92 -4.53 1.96
CA ASP A 104 0.93 -5.37 0.76
C ASP A 104 1.34 -4.53 -0.46
N VAL A 105 2.21 -5.09 -1.28
CA VAL A 105 2.50 -4.63 -2.63
C VAL A 105 1.69 -5.51 -3.58
N ILE A 106 0.86 -4.88 -4.41
CA ILE A 106 -0.14 -5.57 -5.22
C ILE A 106 0.02 -5.20 -6.69
N GLU A 107 0.08 -6.21 -7.55
CA GLU A 107 -0.10 -6.08 -8.99
C GLU A 107 -1.45 -6.70 -9.39
N PHE A 108 -2.39 -5.85 -9.81
CA PHE A 108 -3.72 -6.29 -10.23
C PHE A 108 -3.70 -6.84 -11.66
N ARG A 109 -4.34 -7.99 -11.85
CA ARG A 109 -4.67 -8.54 -13.17
C ARG A 109 -6.17 -8.34 -13.37
N ILE A 110 -6.51 -7.49 -14.33
CA ILE A 110 -7.87 -7.08 -14.74
C ILE A 110 -8.16 -7.52 -16.18
#